data_AF-D4LTJ3-F1
#
_entry.id   AF-D4LTJ3-F1
#
_cell.length_a   1.000
_cell.length_b   1.000
_cell.length_c   1.000
_cell.angle_alpha   90.00
_cell.angle_beta   90.00
_cell.angle_gamma   90.00
#
_symmetry.space_group_name_H-M   'P 1'
#
loop_
_entity.id
_entity.type
_entity.pdbx_description
1 polymer ?
#
loop_
_entity_poly.entity_id
_entity_poly.type
_entity_poly.pdbx_seq_one_letter_code
_entity_poly.pdbx_strand_id
1 'polypeptide(L)'
;MREIYLSLKETPGYEYIEMLREKLGRLCEAYEVDAEHFVNEFIKMFKKCIYKNDRRLAYEIWGEELLQEVREMHDNILEMGEAISAFIASGNFVPATVNEPVLTDNEQETLSEDEKLLKWELHLPERKEKFFFIGQTLLRLHRENICDEEWKRIFEITDKCADVIDTGKDQLQIEKIKYSFMQMKITDVRLQLKEVKFSKEAYSVRMQAAGLMAECGMLDDAEKELTLLEAKLERKIKEENNRDRLEIVYHRSILASSYFLHRFVLYGLEPMRDDIPLHRLNRKIRLYRDYFDYEKERNTFCKEMQRQQNKARKEVPFEMNRDIKVICRADIRARHDYAFYRMLDRIAVPLHINWVRLLDNDESEFISGLTGTTSYVGWYMLLRFESLNTVKKVLTRKKCIKLNEKDGEHVRLIFKYVYGAVERTTDEMHGKDEDFRGNAYGHIIKNGMEILRRLASAATIAEQKKLILLMLKQQYKKYISGIPGKNSTDGSRNQLVQYRMHGTPGTGMYG
;
A
#
# COMPACT_ATOMS: atom_id res chain seq x y z
N MET A 1 -19.24 -37.06 -11.93
CA MET A 1 -18.37 -35.86 -12.02
C MET A 1 -17.94 -35.54 -13.45
N ARG A 2 -17.20 -36.41 -14.15
CA ARG A 2 -16.74 -36.13 -15.53
C ARG A 2 -17.88 -36.00 -16.55
N GLU A 3 -18.91 -36.84 -16.47
CA GLU A 3 -20.12 -36.72 -17.31
C GLU A 3 -20.91 -35.43 -17.03
N ILE A 4 -21.09 -35.08 -15.75
CA ILE A 4 -21.74 -33.84 -15.30
C ILE A 4 -20.97 -32.61 -15.80
N TYR A 5 -19.64 -32.68 -15.84
CA TYR A 5 -18.76 -31.63 -16.34
C TYR A 5 -18.79 -31.49 -17.89
N LEU A 6 -19.03 -32.59 -18.61
CA LEU A 6 -19.16 -32.56 -20.06
C LEU A 6 -20.54 -32.05 -20.50
N SER A 7 -21.62 -32.44 -19.81
CA SER A 7 -22.97 -31.88 -20.07
C SER A 7 -23.04 -30.37 -19.81
N LEU A 8 -22.24 -29.89 -18.84
CA LEU A 8 -22.11 -28.49 -18.45
C LEU A 8 -21.56 -27.57 -19.56
N LYS A 9 -20.77 -28.10 -20.50
CA LYS A 9 -20.19 -27.30 -21.59
C LYS A 9 -21.16 -27.04 -22.73
N GLU A 10 -22.26 -27.79 -22.79
CA GLU A 10 -23.21 -27.78 -23.90
C GLU A 10 -24.49 -26.98 -23.60
N THR A 11 -24.69 -26.52 -22.35
CA THR A 11 -25.91 -25.80 -21.93
C THR A 11 -25.59 -24.33 -21.57
N PRO A 12 -26.26 -23.33 -22.16
CA PRO A 12 -26.10 -21.93 -21.77
C PRO A 12 -26.78 -21.65 -20.41
N GLY A 13 -26.22 -20.68 -19.67
CA GLY A 13 -26.45 -20.49 -18.24
C GLY A 13 -27.86 -20.11 -17.74
N TYR A 14 -27.92 -20.02 -16.41
CA TYR A 14 -29.00 -19.71 -15.45
C TYR A 14 -29.84 -20.85 -14.85
N GLU A 15 -30.06 -21.99 -15.51
CA GLU A 15 -30.90 -23.08 -14.93
C GLU A 15 -30.11 -24.25 -14.30
N TYR A 16 -28.80 -24.10 -14.16
CA TYR A 16 -27.91 -25.21 -13.84
C TYR A 16 -28.01 -25.70 -12.39
N ILE A 17 -28.15 -24.80 -11.41
CA ILE A 17 -28.20 -25.18 -9.99
C ILE A 17 -29.50 -25.92 -9.68
N GLU A 18 -30.62 -25.48 -10.26
CA GLU A 18 -31.90 -26.16 -10.08
C GLU A 18 -31.89 -27.56 -10.72
N MET A 19 -31.36 -27.70 -11.94
CA MET A 19 -31.23 -29.02 -12.58
C MET A 19 -30.28 -29.94 -11.81
N LEU A 20 -29.19 -29.41 -11.22
CA LEU A 20 -28.27 -30.19 -10.41
C LEU A 20 -28.90 -30.62 -9.09
N ARG A 21 -29.63 -29.72 -8.43
CA ARG A 21 -30.42 -30.00 -7.22
C ARG A 21 -31.47 -31.07 -7.49
N GLU A 22 -32.18 -30.98 -8.62
CA GLU A 22 -33.21 -31.93 -9.00
C GLU A 22 -32.63 -33.33 -9.26
N LYS A 23 -31.53 -33.42 -10.02
CA LYS A 23 -30.87 -34.72 -10.30
C LYS A 23 -30.24 -35.35 -9.06
N LEU A 24 -29.59 -34.53 -8.22
CA LEU A 24 -28.99 -35.01 -6.97
C LEU A 24 -30.08 -35.36 -5.94
N GLY A 25 -31.20 -34.62 -5.91
CA GLY A 25 -32.36 -34.90 -5.07
C GLY A 25 -32.99 -36.25 -5.40
N ARG A 26 -33.29 -36.51 -6.68
CA ARG A 26 -33.79 -37.83 -7.12
C ARG A 26 -32.83 -38.99 -6.81
N LEU A 27 -31.52 -38.72 -6.85
CA LEU A 27 -30.49 -39.67 -6.42
C LEU A 27 -30.53 -39.90 -4.91
N CYS A 28 -30.62 -38.84 -4.10
CA CYS A 28 -30.68 -38.97 -2.63
C CYS A 28 -31.95 -39.70 -2.17
N GLU A 29 -33.09 -39.49 -2.84
CA GLU A 29 -34.34 -40.25 -2.61
C GLU A 29 -34.16 -41.74 -2.91
N ALA A 30 -33.47 -42.09 -3.99
CA ALA A 30 -33.22 -43.49 -4.36
C ALA A 30 -32.29 -44.24 -3.39
N TYR A 31 -31.52 -43.52 -2.57
CA TYR A 31 -30.55 -44.09 -1.63
C TYR A 31 -30.87 -43.77 -0.15
N GLU A 32 -32.06 -43.24 0.16
CA GLU A 32 -32.54 -42.89 1.50
C GLU A 32 -31.57 -41.97 2.30
N VAL A 33 -30.94 -41.02 1.61
CA VAL A 33 -30.02 -40.04 2.22
C VAL A 33 -30.73 -38.69 2.43
N ASP A 34 -30.45 -38.00 3.54
CA ASP A 34 -30.94 -36.63 3.79
C ASP A 34 -30.51 -35.69 2.65
N ALA A 35 -31.46 -35.45 1.75
CA ALA A 35 -31.20 -34.89 0.44
C ALA A 35 -30.78 -33.42 0.54
N GLU A 36 -31.33 -32.66 1.47
CA GLU A 36 -31.17 -31.21 1.46
C GLU A 36 -29.78 -30.77 1.93
N HIS A 37 -29.31 -31.35 3.04
CA HIS A 37 -27.97 -31.05 3.57
C HIS A 37 -26.86 -31.54 2.64
N PHE A 38 -26.98 -32.77 2.13
CA PHE A 38 -25.99 -33.35 1.23
C PHE A 38 -25.91 -32.60 -0.11
N VAL A 39 -27.06 -32.27 -0.72
CA VAL A 39 -27.10 -31.53 -1.98
C VAL A 39 -26.48 -30.13 -1.80
N ASN A 40 -26.74 -29.46 -0.67
CA ASN A 40 -26.16 -28.15 -0.37
C ASN A 40 -24.63 -28.19 -0.23
N GLU A 41 -24.09 -29.14 0.54
CA GLU A 41 -22.64 -29.27 0.70
C GLU A 41 -21.94 -29.76 -0.57
N PHE A 42 -22.58 -30.65 -1.34
CA PHE A 42 -22.06 -31.09 -2.63
C PHE A 42 -21.97 -29.91 -3.62
N ILE A 43 -23.00 -29.07 -3.69
CA ILE A 43 -23.00 -27.87 -4.54
C ILE A 43 -21.90 -26.90 -4.13
N LYS A 44 -21.69 -26.67 -2.82
CA LYS A 44 -20.59 -25.81 -2.33
C LYS A 44 -19.22 -26.35 -2.72
N MET A 45 -18.97 -27.64 -2.51
CA MET A 45 -17.73 -28.29 -2.93
C MET A 45 -17.54 -28.19 -4.45
N PHE A 46 -18.61 -28.40 -5.22
CA PHE A 46 -18.59 -28.35 -6.68
C PHE A 46 -18.27 -26.94 -7.21
N LYS A 47 -18.92 -25.89 -6.67
CA LYS A 47 -18.59 -24.48 -6.96
C LYS A 47 -17.11 -24.19 -6.68
N LYS A 48 -16.60 -24.63 -5.52
CA LYS A 48 -15.19 -24.45 -5.11
C LYS A 48 -14.21 -25.16 -6.06
N CYS A 49 -14.55 -26.35 -6.54
CA CYS A 49 -13.74 -27.10 -7.48
C CYS A 49 -13.65 -26.44 -8.86
N ILE A 50 -14.76 -25.92 -9.39
CA ILE A 50 -14.76 -25.22 -10.68
C ILE A 50 -14.03 -23.88 -10.56
N TYR A 51 -14.27 -23.10 -9.49
CA TYR A 51 -13.55 -21.84 -9.26
C TYR A 51 -12.02 -22.04 -9.20
N LYS A 52 -11.57 -23.15 -8.61
CA LYS A 52 -10.14 -23.46 -8.47
C LYS A 52 -9.51 -23.88 -9.81
N ASN A 53 -10.26 -24.56 -10.67
CA ASN A 53 -9.71 -25.22 -11.87
C ASN A 53 -10.04 -24.51 -13.19
N ASP A 54 -11.15 -23.78 -13.28
CA ASP A 54 -11.56 -22.99 -14.45
C ASP A 54 -12.27 -21.69 -14.02
N ARG A 55 -11.46 -20.68 -13.70
CA ARG A 55 -11.93 -19.37 -13.24
C ARG A 55 -12.79 -18.65 -14.27
N ARG A 56 -12.58 -18.89 -15.56
CA ARG A 56 -13.33 -18.20 -16.62
C ARG A 56 -14.76 -18.74 -16.69
N LEU A 57 -14.90 -20.06 -16.67
CA LEU A 57 -16.21 -20.72 -16.56
C LEU A 57 -16.92 -20.34 -15.25
N ALA A 58 -16.17 -20.22 -14.14
CA ALA A 58 -16.72 -19.77 -12.87
C ALA A 58 -17.30 -18.35 -12.92
N TYR A 59 -16.64 -17.42 -13.61
CA TYR A 59 -17.15 -16.05 -13.80
C TYR A 59 -18.32 -15.98 -14.79
N GLU A 60 -18.32 -16.84 -15.82
CA GLU A 60 -19.43 -16.96 -16.77
C GLU A 60 -20.70 -17.56 -16.12
N ILE A 61 -20.56 -18.41 -15.10
CA ILE A 61 -21.68 -19.04 -14.38
C ILE A 61 -22.13 -18.24 -13.14
N TRP A 62 -21.21 -17.64 -12.36
CA TRP A 62 -21.51 -17.05 -11.02
C TRP A 62 -21.24 -15.54 -10.90
N GLY A 63 -21.13 -14.81 -12.01
CA GLY A 63 -20.75 -13.40 -12.01
C GLY A 63 -21.64 -12.46 -11.17
N GLU A 64 -22.96 -12.70 -11.10
CA GLU A 64 -23.90 -11.89 -10.33
C GLU A 64 -24.07 -12.31 -8.86
N GLU A 65 -24.04 -13.61 -8.53
CA GLU A 65 -24.09 -14.11 -7.14
C GLU A 65 -22.89 -13.62 -6.31
N LEU A 66 -21.69 -13.59 -6.91
CA LEU A 66 -20.49 -13.05 -6.27
C LEU A 66 -20.59 -11.55 -5.95
N LEU A 67 -21.39 -10.81 -6.72
CA LEU A 67 -21.68 -9.39 -6.51
C LEU A 67 -22.75 -9.19 -5.42
N GLN A 68 -23.62 -10.17 -5.19
CA GLN A 68 -24.60 -10.19 -4.11
C GLN A 68 -23.93 -10.54 -2.78
N GLU A 69 -23.09 -11.59 -2.72
CA GLU A 69 -22.34 -11.96 -1.51
C GLU A 69 -21.36 -10.86 -1.07
N VAL A 70 -20.77 -10.11 -2.02
CA VAL A 70 -19.90 -8.96 -1.72
C VAL A 70 -20.71 -7.75 -1.22
N ARG A 71 -21.96 -7.59 -1.67
CA ARG A 71 -22.87 -6.56 -1.15
C ARG A 71 -23.38 -6.92 0.24
N GLU A 72 -23.79 -8.16 0.46
CA GLU A 72 -24.19 -8.67 1.78
C GLU A 72 -23.01 -8.62 2.77
N MET A 73 -21.78 -8.95 2.35
CA MET A 73 -20.59 -8.71 3.19
C MET A 73 -20.38 -7.23 3.51
N HIS A 74 -20.67 -6.32 2.57
CA HIS A 74 -20.51 -4.88 2.80
C HIS A 74 -21.56 -4.33 3.78
N ASP A 75 -22.81 -4.78 3.67
CA ASP A 75 -23.91 -4.38 4.55
C ASP A 75 -23.70 -4.95 5.96
N ASN A 76 -23.27 -6.21 6.08
CA ASN A 76 -22.86 -6.81 7.36
C ASN A 76 -21.69 -6.08 8.04
N ILE A 77 -20.75 -5.53 7.25
CA ILE A 77 -19.63 -4.72 7.77
C ILE A 77 -20.11 -3.35 8.26
N LEU A 78 -21.15 -2.77 7.64
CA LEU A 78 -21.73 -1.50 8.05
C LEU A 78 -22.51 -1.64 9.36
N GLU A 79 -23.37 -2.67 9.46
CA GLU A 79 -24.13 -2.99 10.68
C GLU A 79 -23.19 -3.33 11.85
N MET A 80 -22.11 -4.09 11.62
CA MET A 80 -21.07 -4.30 12.64
C MET A 80 -20.38 -3.00 13.04
N GLY A 81 -20.12 -2.08 12.10
CA GLY A 81 -19.51 -0.79 12.37
C GLY A 81 -20.36 0.08 13.31
N GLU A 82 -21.68 0.05 13.14
CA GLU A 82 -22.64 0.76 13.99
C GLU A 82 -22.76 0.09 15.38
N ALA A 83 -22.84 -1.24 15.44
CA ALA A 83 -22.89 -2.00 16.70
C ALA A 83 -21.64 -1.79 17.56
N ILE A 84 -20.45 -1.82 16.95
CA ILE A 84 -19.19 -1.53 17.65
C ILE A 84 -19.17 -0.07 18.14
N SER A 85 -19.86 0.86 17.46
CA SER A 85 -19.88 2.29 17.82
C SER A 85 -20.77 2.56 19.01
N ALA A 86 -21.92 1.88 19.07
CA ALA A 86 -22.80 1.88 20.22
C ALA A 86 -22.15 1.25 21.46
N PHE A 87 -21.42 0.13 21.28
CA PHE A 87 -20.73 -0.57 22.36
C PHE A 87 -19.59 0.23 23.02
N ILE A 88 -18.90 1.09 22.25
CA ILE A 88 -17.81 1.90 22.78
C ILE A 88 -18.34 3.16 23.50
N ALA A 89 -19.50 3.66 23.08
CA ALA A 89 -20.17 4.78 23.75
C ALA A 89 -20.69 4.40 25.16
N SER A 90 -20.85 3.11 25.48
CA SER A 90 -21.35 2.65 26.79
C SER A 90 -20.28 2.56 27.89
N GLY A 91 -18.99 2.78 27.58
CA GLY A 91 -17.93 3.03 28.56
C GLY A 91 -17.46 1.83 29.42
N ASN A 92 -17.95 0.62 29.19
CA ASN A 92 -17.59 -0.55 29.99
C ASN A 92 -16.39 -1.33 29.41
N PHE A 93 -15.17 -0.92 29.72
CA PHE A 93 -13.97 -1.73 29.47
C PHE A 93 -13.13 -1.91 30.75
N VAL A 94 -13.19 -3.09 31.37
CA VAL A 94 -12.28 -3.51 32.44
C VAL A 94 -11.28 -4.54 31.87
N PRO A 95 -9.96 -4.32 31.97
CA PRO A 95 -8.95 -5.26 31.49
C PRO A 95 -8.71 -6.37 32.52
N ALA A 96 -9.04 -7.62 32.19
CA ALA A 96 -8.71 -8.76 33.05
C ALA A 96 -7.26 -9.19 32.83
N THR A 97 -6.48 -9.14 33.91
CA THR A 97 -5.15 -9.75 34.04
C THR A 97 -5.27 -11.26 34.15
N VAL A 98 -4.17 -11.93 33.75
CA VAL A 98 -3.94 -13.37 33.76
C VAL A 98 -4.40 -14.02 35.06
N ASN A 99 -5.46 -14.82 35.01
CA ASN A 99 -5.64 -16.12 35.68
C ASN A 99 -6.96 -16.73 35.20
N GLU A 100 -6.99 -18.06 35.07
CA GLU A 100 -8.13 -18.86 34.58
C GLU A 100 -9.46 -18.45 35.23
N PRO A 101 -10.59 -18.44 34.49
CA PRO A 101 -11.86 -18.08 35.08
C PRO A 101 -12.43 -19.27 35.86
N VAL A 102 -12.32 -19.21 37.19
CA VAL A 102 -13.33 -19.81 38.06
C VAL A 102 -14.53 -18.88 38.00
N LEU A 103 -15.60 -19.32 37.32
CA LEU A 103 -16.89 -18.65 37.35
C LEU A 103 -17.39 -18.64 38.80
N THR A 104 -17.52 -17.45 39.38
CA THR A 104 -18.37 -17.23 40.55
C THR A 104 -19.56 -16.39 40.09
N ASP A 105 -20.76 -16.89 40.40
CA ASP A 105 -22.04 -16.57 39.75
C ASP A 105 -22.61 -15.15 39.96
N ASN A 106 -21.80 -14.14 40.31
CA ASN A 106 -22.32 -12.86 40.82
C ASN A 106 -22.03 -11.60 39.97
N GLU A 107 -21.70 -11.71 38.68
CA GLU A 107 -21.56 -10.54 37.79
C GLU A 107 -22.32 -10.69 36.45
N GLN A 108 -23.55 -11.22 36.47
CA GLN A 108 -24.36 -11.40 35.26
C GLN A 108 -25.32 -10.24 34.90
N GLU A 109 -25.41 -9.19 35.70
CA GLU A 109 -26.30 -8.06 35.41
C GLU A 109 -25.50 -6.84 34.97
N THR A 110 -25.51 -6.58 33.64
CA THR A 110 -25.38 -5.28 32.93
C THR A 110 -24.70 -5.41 31.55
N LEU A 111 -24.72 -6.58 30.90
CA LEU A 111 -24.29 -6.70 29.50
C LEU A 111 -25.45 -7.16 28.63
N SER A 112 -25.71 -6.44 27.53
CA SER A 112 -26.66 -6.82 26.48
C SER A 112 -26.26 -8.17 25.85
N GLU A 113 -27.22 -8.93 25.31
CA GLU A 113 -26.94 -10.24 24.68
C GLU A 113 -25.92 -10.13 23.54
N ASP A 114 -25.94 -9.04 22.77
CA ASP A 114 -24.96 -8.77 21.72
C ASP A 114 -23.54 -8.54 22.27
N GLU A 115 -23.43 -7.92 23.45
CA GLU A 115 -22.15 -7.69 24.14
C GLU A 115 -21.59 -8.98 24.73
N LYS A 116 -22.48 -9.85 25.24
CA LYS A 116 -22.12 -11.21 25.69
C LYS A 116 -21.66 -12.05 24.51
N LEU A 117 -22.34 -11.96 23.36
CA LEU A 117 -21.99 -12.65 22.12
C LEU A 117 -20.62 -12.19 21.61
N LEU A 118 -20.38 -10.88 21.45
CA LEU A 118 -19.09 -10.34 20.98
C LEU A 118 -17.93 -10.72 21.89
N LYS A 119 -18.14 -10.66 23.22
CA LYS A 119 -17.16 -11.08 24.21
C LYS A 119 -16.85 -12.58 24.06
N TRP A 120 -17.88 -13.42 23.88
CA TRP A 120 -17.73 -14.85 23.59
C TRP A 120 -17.00 -15.14 22.27
N GLU A 121 -17.30 -14.40 21.20
CA GLU A 121 -16.72 -14.63 19.87
C GLU A 121 -15.23 -14.28 19.79
N LEU A 122 -14.80 -13.27 20.55
CA LEU A 122 -13.39 -12.90 20.67
C LEU A 122 -12.58 -13.86 21.55
N HIS A 123 -13.17 -14.81 22.26
CA HIS A 123 -12.40 -15.77 23.06
C HIS A 123 -11.80 -16.93 22.26
N LEU A 124 -12.25 -17.16 21.02
CA LEU A 124 -11.77 -18.26 20.17
C LEU A 124 -10.50 -17.85 19.37
N PRO A 125 -9.37 -18.58 19.51
CA PRO A 125 -8.12 -18.26 18.81
C PRO A 125 -8.26 -18.13 17.29
N GLU A 126 -8.98 -19.04 16.64
CA GLU A 126 -9.19 -19.03 15.18
C GLU A 126 -9.97 -17.79 14.69
N ARG A 127 -10.84 -17.22 15.55
CA ARG A 127 -11.59 -16.01 15.21
C ARG A 127 -10.73 -14.77 15.43
N LYS A 128 -9.94 -14.73 16.50
CA LYS A 128 -8.95 -13.65 16.74
C LYS A 128 -7.97 -13.51 15.57
N GLU A 129 -7.52 -14.62 14.98
CA GLU A 129 -6.66 -14.60 13.78
C GLU A 129 -7.36 -13.93 12.59
N LYS A 130 -8.60 -14.31 12.28
CA LYS A 130 -9.38 -13.68 11.19
C LYS A 130 -9.60 -12.19 11.45
N PHE A 131 -9.97 -11.82 12.67
CA PHE A 131 -10.15 -10.42 13.07
C PHE A 131 -8.86 -9.61 12.95
N PHE A 132 -7.71 -10.21 13.26
CA PHE A 132 -6.42 -9.57 13.08
C PHE A 132 -6.16 -9.20 11.61
N PHE A 133 -6.37 -10.13 10.67
CA PHE A 133 -6.16 -9.86 9.24
C PHE A 133 -7.17 -8.86 8.65
N ILE A 134 -8.43 -8.90 9.11
CA ILE A 134 -9.45 -7.90 8.74
C ILE A 134 -9.03 -6.53 9.27
N GLY A 135 -8.63 -6.45 10.54
CA GLY A 135 -8.13 -5.25 11.19
C GLY A 135 -6.97 -4.62 10.42
N GLN A 136 -5.98 -5.41 9.99
CA GLN A 136 -4.89 -4.91 9.14
C GLN A 136 -5.36 -4.31 7.81
N THR A 137 -6.38 -4.90 7.20
CA THR A 137 -6.95 -4.38 5.94
C THR A 137 -7.67 -3.06 6.16
N LEU A 138 -8.41 -2.94 7.27
CA LEU A 138 -9.11 -1.72 7.65
C LEU A 138 -8.12 -0.61 8.07
N LEU A 139 -7.11 -0.92 8.87
CA LEU A 139 -6.04 0.03 9.26
C LEU A 139 -5.42 0.66 8.01
N ARG A 140 -5.11 -0.17 7.03
CA ARG A 140 -4.57 0.31 5.77
C ARG A 140 -5.54 1.19 5.00
N LEU A 141 -6.81 0.80 4.91
CA LEU A 141 -7.85 1.59 4.24
C LEU A 141 -8.02 2.96 4.90
N HIS A 142 -8.10 3.01 6.24
CA HIS A 142 -8.25 4.26 6.98
C HIS A 142 -6.98 5.11 6.94
N ARG A 143 -5.79 4.49 6.94
CA ARG A 143 -4.51 5.19 6.70
C ARG A 143 -4.52 5.84 5.32
N GLU A 144 -4.91 5.09 4.29
CA GLU A 144 -4.95 5.54 2.90
C GLU A 144 -5.99 6.64 2.64
N ASN A 145 -6.98 6.78 3.52
CA ASN A 145 -8.04 7.80 3.47
C ASN A 145 -7.86 8.96 4.47
N ILE A 146 -6.84 8.92 5.33
CA ILE A 146 -6.60 9.90 6.41
C ILE A 146 -7.81 9.99 7.38
N CYS A 147 -8.37 8.83 7.74
CA CYS A 147 -9.43 8.68 8.74
C CYS A 147 -8.79 8.43 10.12
N ASP A 148 -8.32 9.50 10.77
CA ASP A 148 -7.48 9.38 11.98
C ASP A 148 -8.21 8.77 13.18
N GLU A 149 -9.50 9.07 13.36
CA GLU A 149 -10.29 8.59 14.49
C GLU A 149 -10.61 7.10 14.35
N GLU A 150 -11.07 6.70 13.17
CA GLU A 150 -11.36 5.32 12.83
C GLU A 150 -10.09 4.48 12.84
N TRP A 151 -8.98 5.00 12.32
CA TRP A 151 -7.70 4.30 12.35
C TRP A 151 -7.26 3.95 13.78
N LYS A 152 -7.33 4.92 14.72
CA LYS A 152 -6.96 4.69 16.13
C LYS A 152 -7.86 3.65 16.77
N ARG A 153 -9.16 3.75 16.53
CA ARG A 153 -10.15 2.82 17.06
C ARG A 153 -9.94 1.39 16.57
N ILE A 154 -9.72 1.21 15.26
CA ILE A 154 -9.41 -0.11 14.70
C ILE A 154 -8.06 -0.62 15.21
N PHE A 155 -7.08 0.26 15.43
CA PHE A 155 -5.77 -0.12 15.96
C PHE A 155 -5.89 -0.73 17.36
N GLU A 156 -6.64 -0.07 18.26
CA GLU A 156 -6.89 -0.55 19.62
C GLU A 156 -7.58 -1.92 19.65
N ILE A 157 -8.50 -2.17 18.71
CA ILE A 157 -9.18 -3.47 18.58
C ILE A 157 -8.20 -4.53 18.06
N THR A 158 -7.45 -4.20 17.01
CA THR A 158 -6.55 -5.15 16.34
C THR A 158 -5.37 -5.53 17.24
N ASP A 159 -4.89 -4.60 18.08
CA ASP A 159 -3.82 -4.83 19.05
C ASP A 159 -4.18 -5.92 20.07
N LYS A 160 -5.46 -5.98 20.50
CA LYS A 160 -5.96 -7.04 21.39
C LYS A 160 -5.96 -8.44 20.75
N CYS A 161 -5.89 -8.52 19.43
CA CYS A 161 -5.82 -9.77 18.67
C CYS A 161 -4.38 -10.14 18.25
N ALA A 162 -3.41 -9.26 18.45
CA ALA A 162 -2.06 -9.40 17.93
C ALA A 162 -1.26 -10.55 18.54
N ASP A 163 -1.57 -10.93 19.78
CA ASP A 163 -0.88 -12.01 20.52
C ASP A 163 -1.11 -13.41 19.94
N VAL A 164 -2.15 -13.59 19.11
CA VAL A 164 -2.48 -14.89 18.50
C VAL A 164 -1.59 -15.20 17.31
N ILE A 165 -0.92 -14.19 16.74
CA ILE A 165 -0.07 -14.32 15.56
C ILE A 165 1.38 -14.10 15.97
N ASP A 166 2.27 -15.04 15.61
CA ASP A 166 3.69 -15.01 16.01
C ASP A 166 4.41 -13.68 15.69
N THR A 167 4.01 -13.00 14.62
CA THR A 167 4.54 -11.68 14.22
C THR A 167 3.50 -10.57 14.29
N GLY A 168 2.36 -10.80 14.95
CA GLY A 168 1.22 -9.89 14.97
C GLY A 168 1.58 -8.51 15.53
N LYS A 169 2.29 -8.47 16.66
CA LYS A 169 2.78 -7.22 17.26
C LYS A 169 3.71 -6.46 16.33
N ASP A 170 4.69 -7.14 15.73
CA ASP A 170 5.61 -6.51 14.77
C ASP A 170 4.87 -5.94 13.56
N GLN A 171 3.86 -6.65 13.06
CA GLN A 171 3.04 -6.21 11.94
C GLN A 171 2.20 -4.96 12.29
N LEU A 172 1.70 -4.84 13.52
CA LEU A 172 1.03 -3.62 13.98
C LEU A 172 1.99 -2.46 14.21
N GLN A 173 3.18 -2.72 14.75
CA GLN A 173 4.20 -1.68 14.92
C GLN A 173 4.60 -1.07 13.57
N ILE A 174 4.85 -1.89 12.54
CA ILE A 174 5.17 -1.34 11.21
C ILE A 174 3.98 -0.61 10.58
N GLU A 175 2.74 -1.07 10.81
CA GLU A 175 1.54 -0.36 10.35
C GLU A 175 1.41 1.03 11.00
N LYS A 176 1.73 1.14 12.30
CA LYS A 176 1.79 2.42 13.03
C LYS A 176 2.88 3.36 12.50
N ILE A 177 4.05 2.82 12.16
CA ILE A 177 5.14 3.58 11.53
C ILE A 177 4.69 4.07 10.15
N LYS A 178 4.07 3.21 9.33
CA LYS A 178 3.53 3.58 8.02
C LYS A 178 2.44 4.63 8.12
N TYR A 179 1.59 4.56 9.14
CA TYR A 179 0.58 5.58 9.41
C TYR A 179 1.23 6.95 9.71
N SER A 180 2.26 6.97 10.57
CA SER A 180 3.04 8.19 10.84
C SER A 180 3.74 8.72 9.56
N PHE A 181 4.23 7.81 8.71
CA PHE A 181 4.85 8.15 7.44
C PHE A 181 3.85 8.73 6.43
N MET A 182 2.63 8.18 6.36
CA MET A 182 1.55 8.73 5.54
C MET A 182 1.07 10.10 6.02
N GLN A 183 1.24 10.42 7.30
CA GLN A 183 1.03 11.76 7.84
C GLN A 183 2.21 12.72 7.60
N MET A 184 3.26 12.28 6.90
CA MET A 184 4.50 13.03 6.65
C MET A 184 5.22 13.48 7.93
N LYS A 185 5.15 12.66 8.99
CA LYS A 185 5.87 12.87 10.25
C LYS A 185 7.23 12.17 10.20
N ILE A 186 8.12 12.65 9.33
CA ILE A 186 9.36 11.92 8.99
C ILE A 186 10.30 11.81 10.19
N THR A 187 10.39 12.84 11.05
CA THR A 187 11.21 12.76 12.26
C THR A 187 10.69 11.70 13.22
N ASP A 188 9.38 11.66 13.47
CA ASP A 188 8.75 10.64 14.33
C ASP A 188 8.96 9.23 13.77
N VAL A 189 8.90 9.07 12.44
CA VAL A 189 9.16 7.78 11.77
C VAL A 189 10.60 7.33 12.00
N ARG A 190 11.58 8.24 11.86
CA ARG A 190 13.00 7.92 12.12
C ARG A 190 13.23 7.51 13.57
N LEU A 191 12.60 8.18 14.53
CA LEU A 191 12.70 7.84 15.95
C LEU A 191 12.10 6.45 16.21
N GLN A 192 10.88 6.20 15.73
CA GLN A 192 10.22 4.90 15.87
C GLN A 192 11.05 3.77 15.25
N LEU A 193 11.62 3.97 14.06
CA LEU A 193 12.46 2.98 13.39
C LEU A 193 13.78 2.68 14.12
N LYS A 194 14.29 3.62 14.94
CA LYS A 194 15.48 3.41 15.77
C LYS A 194 15.17 2.72 17.10
N GLU A 195 14.01 3.02 17.68
CA GLU A 195 13.61 2.51 18.99
C GLU A 195 13.01 1.11 18.92
N VAL A 196 12.22 0.83 17.88
CA VAL A 196 11.52 -0.45 17.74
C VAL A 196 12.49 -1.55 17.32
N LYS A 197 12.54 -2.61 18.13
CA LYS A 197 13.29 -3.84 17.81
C LYS A 197 12.31 -4.92 17.39
N PHE A 198 12.20 -5.14 16.09
CA PHE A 198 11.38 -6.22 15.53
C PHE A 198 11.96 -7.60 15.86
N SER A 199 11.08 -8.60 15.96
CA SER A 199 11.48 -10.00 16.10
C SER A 199 12.39 -10.45 14.95
N LYS A 200 13.32 -11.38 15.21
CA LYS A 200 14.31 -11.81 14.20
C LYS A 200 13.65 -12.52 13.02
N GLU A 201 12.52 -13.16 13.30
CA GLU A 201 11.67 -13.98 12.43
C GLU A 201 10.65 -13.14 11.65
N ALA A 202 10.45 -11.86 12.01
CA ALA A 202 9.54 -10.95 11.33
C ALA A 202 10.13 -10.42 10.00
N TYR A 203 10.49 -11.33 9.09
CA TYR A 203 11.27 -11.03 7.88
C TYR A 203 10.63 -9.96 6.99
N SER A 204 9.32 -10.06 6.73
CA SER A 204 8.59 -9.09 5.90
C SER A 204 8.53 -7.71 6.55
N VAL A 205 8.40 -7.65 7.88
CA VAL A 205 8.35 -6.40 8.64
C VAL A 205 9.72 -5.73 8.63
N ARG A 206 10.79 -6.50 8.87
CA ARG A 206 12.18 -6.01 8.84
C ARG A 206 12.56 -5.46 7.46
N MET A 207 12.14 -6.12 6.39
CA MET A 207 12.32 -5.61 5.02
C MET A 207 11.62 -4.26 4.82
N GLN A 208 10.35 -4.15 5.24
CA GLN A 208 9.58 -2.91 5.14
C GLN A 208 10.20 -1.78 5.97
N ALA A 209 10.69 -2.09 7.17
CA ALA A 209 11.39 -1.14 8.02
C ALA A 209 12.66 -0.60 7.35
N ALA A 210 13.48 -1.48 6.74
CA ALA A 210 14.66 -1.05 6.00
C ALA A 210 14.32 -0.14 4.79
N GLY A 211 13.22 -0.44 4.09
CA GLY A 211 12.72 0.41 3.02
C GLY A 211 12.33 1.81 3.52
N LEU A 212 11.58 1.89 4.61
CA LEU A 212 11.22 3.18 5.23
C LEU A 212 12.44 3.92 5.77
N MET A 213 13.41 3.23 6.38
CA MET A 213 14.68 3.82 6.82
C MET A 213 15.39 4.50 5.65
N ALA A 214 15.50 3.81 4.52
CA ALA A 214 16.17 4.34 3.34
C ALA A 214 15.47 5.59 2.79
N GLU A 215 14.14 5.59 2.70
CA GLU A 215 13.38 6.76 2.22
C GLU A 215 13.47 7.97 3.18
N CYS A 216 13.60 7.70 4.48
CA CYS A 216 13.80 8.71 5.51
C CYS A 216 15.26 9.18 5.64
N GLY A 217 16.16 8.74 4.75
CA GLY A 217 17.57 9.15 4.70
C GLY A 217 18.50 8.39 5.66
N MET A 218 18.05 7.28 6.26
CA MET A 218 18.87 6.42 7.13
C MET A 218 19.47 5.27 6.32
N LEU A 219 20.28 5.59 5.32
CA LEU A 219 20.77 4.62 4.33
C LEU A 219 21.71 3.57 4.92
N ASP A 220 22.64 3.97 5.79
CA ASP A 220 23.56 3.04 6.45
C ASP A 220 22.82 2.04 7.35
N ASP A 221 21.79 2.51 8.06
CA ASP A 221 20.97 1.66 8.93
C ASP A 221 20.13 0.68 8.08
N ALA A 222 19.59 1.15 6.96
CA ALA A 222 18.87 0.31 6.00
C ALA A 222 19.77 -0.78 5.39
N GLU A 223 20.99 -0.45 4.96
CA GLU A 223 21.95 -1.41 4.39
C GLU A 223 22.35 -2.49 5.42
N LYS A 224 22.64 -2.08 6.66
CA LYS A 224 22.96 -3.00 7.76
C LYS A 224 21.81 -3.96 8.03
N GLU A 225 20.58 -3.44 8.10
CA GLU A 225 19.39 -4.25 8.37
C GLU A 225 19.11 -5.24 7.23
N LEU A 226 19.25 -4.80 5.97
CA LEU A 226 19.10 -5.67 4.79
C LEU A 226 20.14 -6.78 4.77
N THR A 227 21.40 -6.47 5.05
CA THR A 227 22.49 -7.46 5.12
C THR A 227 22.20 -8.51 6.19
N LEU A 228 21.73 -8.10 7.37
CA LEU A 228 21.37 -9.01 8.47
C LEU A 228 20.12 -9.85 8.15
N LEU A 229 19.13 -9.26 7.48
CA LEU A 229 17.92 -9.93 7.04
C LEU A 229 18.23 -11.01 6.01
N GLU A 230 18.97 -10.67 4.96
CA GLU A 230 19.36 -11.57 3.88
C GLU A 230 20.14 -12.78 4.40
N ALA A 231 21.15 -12.55 5.24
CA ALA A 231 21.96 -13.63 5.81
C ALA A 231 21.11 -14.62 6.65
N LYS A 232 20.10 -14.13 7.36
CA LYS A 232 19.17 -14.98 8.13
C LYS A 232 18.22 -15.75 7.21
N LEU A 233 17.62 -15.09 6.22
CA LEU A 233 16.73 -15.73 5.25
C LEU A 233 17.46 -16.80 4.43
N GLU A 234 18.69 -16.53 3.98
CA GLU A 234 19.51 -17.51 3.28
C GLU A 234 19.80 -18.75 4.12
N ARG A 235 20.05 -18.58 5.43
CA ARG A 235 20.25 -19.69 6.36
C ARG A 235 18.96 -20.48 6.53
N LYS A 236 17.84 -19.79 6.78
CA LYS A 236 16.52 -20.39 6.94
C LYS A 236 16.10 -21.21 5.71
N ILE A 237 16.30 -20.66 4.51
CA ILE A 237 15.99 -21.36 3.25
C ILE A 237 16.86 -22.60 3.03
N LYS A 238 18.12 -22.60 3.50
CA LYS A 238 18.99 -23.79 3.44
C LYS A 238 18.52 -24.89 4.41
N GLU A 239 18.01 -24.51 5.58
CA GLU A 239 17.47 -25.41 6.59
C GLU A 239 16.12 -26.02 6.16
N GLU A 240 15.31 -25.27 5.42
CA GLU A 240 13.95 -25.65 4.96
C GLU A 240 13.88 -26.67 3.83
N ASN A 241 15.02 -27.26 3.42
CA ASN A 241 15.20 -28.01 2.17
C ASN A 241 14.27 -29.23 1.94
N ASN A 242 13.25 -29.49 2.77
CA ASN A 242 12.19 -30.50 2.56
C ASN A 242 10.85 -30.26 3.30
N ARG A 243 10.53 -29.05 3.81
CA ARG A 243 9.22 -28.77 4.48
C ARG A 243 8.42 -27.72 3.71
N ASP A 244 7.10 -27.88 3.76
CA ASP A 244 6.02 -27.11 3.10
C ASP A 244 6.38 -26.16 1.95
N ARG A 245 5.83 -26.45 0.76
CA ARG A 245 6.05 -25.64 -0.46
C ARG A 245 5.68 -24.16 -0.29
N LEU A 246 4.73 -23.83 0.59
CA LEU A 246 4.22 -22.46 0.75
C LEU A 246 5.19 -21.55 1.53
N GLU A 247 5.77 -22.05 2.63
CA GLU A 247 6.72 -21.29 3.46
C GLU A 247 8.00 -20.99 2.70
N ILE A 248 8.50 -21.96 1.94
CA ILE A 248 9.66 -21.78 1.07
C ILE A 248 9.41 -20.66 0.05
N VAL A 249 8.21 -20.62 -0.55
CA VAL A 249 7.86 -19.54 -1.50
C VAL A 249 7.83 -18.19 -0.79
N TYR A 250 7.24 -18.12 0.41
CA TYR A 250 7.20 -16.89 1.22
C TYR A 250 8.60 -16.35 1.52
N HIS A 251 9.51 -17.17 2.06
CA HIS A 251 10.87 -16.75 2.40
C HIS A 251 11.67 -16.35 1.16
N ARG A 252 11.53 -17.10 0.05
CA ARG A 252 12.22 -16.79 -1.21
C ARG A 252 11.69 -15.51 -1.85
N SER A 253 10.39 -15.22 -1.76
CA SER A 253 9.81 -13.95 -2.22
C SER A 253 10.32 -12.76 -1.41
N ILE A 254 10.37 -12.86 -0.08
CA ILE A 254 10.93 -11.79 0.75
C ILE A 254 12.41 -11.58 0.45
N LEU A 255 13.18 -12.66 0.31
CA LEU A 255 14.59 -12.58 -0.02
C LEU A 255 14.83 -11.96 -1.41
N ALA A 256 14.00 -12.30 -2.39
CA ALA A 256 14.07 -11.73 -3.73
C ALA A 256 13.78 -10.21 -3.70
N SER A 257 12.74 -9.80 -2.98
CA SER A 257 12.40 -8.39 -2.78
C SER A 257 13.48 -7.64 -1.98
N SER A 258 14.09 -8.27 -0.97
CA SER A 258 15.15 -7.64 -0.18
C SER A 258 16.40 -7.39 -1.02
N TYR A 259 16.80 -8.33 -1.89
CA TYR A 259 17.93 -8.09 -2.80
C TYR A 259 17.71 -6.93 -3.77
N PHE A 260 16.48 -6.80 -4.29
CA PHE A 260 16.13 -5.66 -5.12
C PHE A 260 16.22 -4.35 -4.33
N LEU A 261 15.65 -4.31 -3.13
CA LEU A 261 15.70 -3.15 -2.25
C LEU A 261 17.13 -2.80 -1.84
N HIS A 262 17.95 -3.79 -1.49
CA HIS A 262 19.36 -3.62 -1.12
C HIS A 262 20.17 -3.05 -2.28
N ARG A 263 19.96 -3.54 -3.51
CA ARG A 263 20.57 -2.95 -4.70
C ARG A 263 20.16 -1.48 -4.86
N PHE A 264 18.89 -1.16 -4.64
CA PHE A 264 18.40 0.21 -4.73
C PHE A 264 19.03 1.14 -3.69
N VAL A 265 19.17 0.66 -2.44
CA VAL A 265 19.84 1.40 -1.35
C VAL A 265 21.32 1.62 -1.64
N LEU A 266 22.05 0.59 -2.11
CA LEU A 266 23.47 0.71 -2.45
C LEU A 266 23.72 1.73 -3.56
N TYR A 267 22.88 1.74 -4.60
CA TYR A 267 22.97 2.78 -5.63
C TYR A 267 22.79 4.16 -5.03
N GLY A 268 21.93 4.31 -4.01
CA GLY A 268 21.71 5.59 -3.31
C GLY A 268 22.88 6.01 -2.42
N LEU A 269 23.64 5.07 -1.83
CA LEU A 269 24.82 5.37 -1.01
C LEU A 269 26.00 5.83 -1.86
N GLU A 270 26.31 5.11 -2.94
CA GLU A 270 27.49 5.39 -3.77
C GLU A 270 27.19 5.15 -5.27
N PRO A 271 27.13 6.22 -6.10
CA PRO A 271 26.72 6.10 -7.51
C PRO A 271 27.78 5.46 -8.41
N MET A 272 29.05 5.47 -7.97
CA MET A 272 30.23 5.12 -8.77
C MET A 272 31.11 4.07 -8.07
N ARG A 273 30.52 3.28 -7.16
CA ARG A 273 31.26 2.20 -6.50
C ARG A 273 31.43 1.05 -7.49
N ASP A 274 32.67 0.80 -7.87
CA ASP A 274 33.03 -0.27 -8.80
C ASP A 274 33.14 -1.58 -8.02
N ASP A 275 32.00 -2.20 -7.71
CA ASP A 275 31.91 -2.95 -6.47
C ASP A 275 31.35 -4.37 -6.56
N ILE A 276 32.18 -5.31 -6.09
CA ILE A 276 31.88 -6.71 -5.83
C ILE A 276 30.50 -6.93 -5.16
N PRO A 277 30.06 -6.12 -4.17
CA PRO A 277 28.72 -6.20 -3.58
C PRO A 277 27.57 -6.04 -4.58
N LEU A 278 27.67 -5.10 -5.53
CA LEU A 278 26.63 -4.85 -6.52
C LEU A 278 26.55 -5.99 -7.54
N HIS A 279 27.70 -6.51 -7.99
CA HIS A 279 27.74 -7.71 -8.84
C HIS A 279 27.16 -8.94 -8.14
N ARG A 280 27.47 -9.12 -6.85
CA ARG A 280 26.89 -10.18 -6.01
C ARG A 280 25.36 -10.06 -5.96
N LEU A 281 24.83 -8.88 -5.65
CA LEU A 281 23.37 -8.65 -5.62
C LEU A 281 22.72 -8.87 -6.98
N ASN A 282 23.31 -8.38 -8.07
CA ASN A 282 22.79 -8.60 -9.42
C ASN A 282 22.76 -10.09 -9.79
N ARG A 283 23.72 -10.90 -9.33
CA ARG A 283 23.68 -12.36 -9.49
C ARG A 283 22.55 -12.97 -8.65
N LYS A 284 22.36 -12.53 -7.40
CA LYS A 284 21.29 -13.00 -6.51
C LYS A 284 19.89 -12.66 -7.04
N ILE A 285 19.69 -11.44 -7.53
CA ILE A 285 18.42 -11.02 -8.15
C ILE A 285 18.09 -11.92 -9.35
N ARG A 286 19.07 -12.24 -10.19
CA ARG A 286 18.86 -13.18 -11.31
C ARG A 286 18.49 -14.58 -10.83
N LEU A 287 19.12 -15.05 -9.75
CA LEU A 287 18.87 -16.39 -9.19
C LEU A 287 17.45 -16.52 -8.60
N TYR A 288 16.93 -15.46 -7.96
CA TYR A 288 15.62 -15.46 -7.30
C TYR A 288 14.51 -14.79 -8.14
N ARG A 289 14.76 -14.57 -9.43
CA ARG A 289 13.86 -13.85 -10.35
C ARG A 289 12.46 -14.44 -10.43
N ASP A 290 12.34 -15.76 -10.29
CA ASP A 290 11.06 -16.47 -10.34
C ASP A 290 10.12 -16.10 -9.18
N TYR A 291 10.68 -15.60 -8.07
CA TYR A 291 9.91 -15.22 -6.87
C TYR A 291 9.54 -13.74 -6.84
N PHE A 292 10.37 -12.88 -7.43
CA PHE A 292 10.10 -11.46 -7.58
C PHE A 292 10.96 -10.88 -8.71
N ASP A 293 10.33 -10.20 -9.67
CA ASP A 293 10.99 -9.50 -10.76
C ASP A 293 10.38 -8.09 -10.91
N TYR A 294 11.00 -7.12 -10.25
CA TYR A 294 10.57 -5.72 -10.32
C TYR A 294 10.53 -5.19 -11.77
N GLU A 295 11.49 -5.57 -12.61
CA GLU A 295 11.54 -5.09 -13.99
C GLU A 295 10.33 -5.60 -14.78
N LYS A 296 9.95 -6.87 -14.57
CA LYS A 296 8.74 -7.44 -15.18
C LYS A 296 7.47 -6.75 -14.68
N GLU A 297 7.34 -6.54 -13.37
CA GLU A 297 6.17 -5.85 -12.78
C GLU A 297 6.05 -4.42 -13.31
N ARG A 298 7.14 -3.65 -13.28
CA ARG A 298 7.23 -2.29 -13.82
C ARG A 298 6.88 -2.26 -15.30
N ASN A 299 7.46 -3.14 -16.11
CA ASN A 299 7.21 -3.17 -17.55
C ASN A 299 5.77 -3.56 -17.88
N THR A 300 5.18 -4.46 -17.09
CA THR A 300 3.76 -4.85 -17.22
C THR A 300 2.86 -3.67 -16.89
N PHE A 301 3.13 -2.98 -15.78
CA PHE A 301 2.45 -1.75 -15.40
C PHE A 301 2.53 -0.68 -16.51
N CYS A 302 3.73 -0.36 -16.99
CA CYS A 302 3.93 0.62 -18.06
C CYS A 302 3.18 0.26 -19.36
N LYS A 303 3.15 -1.02 -19.74
CA LYS A 303 2.41 -1.49 -20.92
C LYS A 303 0.90 -1.33 -20.75
N GLU A 304 0.36 -1.68 -19.59
CA GLU A 304 -1.07 -1.51 -19.31
C GLU A 304 -1.46 -0.04 -19.28
N MET A 305 -0.62 0.83 -18.69
CA MET A 305 -0.82 2.28 -18.73
C MET A 305 -0.90 2.81 -20.16
N GLN A 306 0.07 2.47 -21.02
CA GLN A 306 0.06 2.88 -22.43
C GLN A 306 -1.17 2.35 -23.19
N ARG A 307 -1.60 1.11 -22.94
CA ARG A 307 -2.83 0.55 -23.52
C ARG A 307 -4.06 1.36 -23.13
N GLN A 308 -4.16 1.76 -21.86
CA GLN A 308 -5.28 2.58 -21.39
C GLN A 308 -5.28 3.97 -22.03
N GLN A 309 -4.12 4.60 -22.18
CA GLN A 309 -4.01 5.88 -22.88
C GLN A 309 -4.53 5.82 -24.31
N ASN A 310 -4.12 4.80 -25.05
CA ASN A 310 -4.52 4.60 -26.43
C ASN A 310 -6.04 4.37 -26.57
N LYS A 311 -6.71 3.85 -25.53
CA LYS A 311 -8.17 3.77 -25.47
C LYS A 311 -8.82 5.13 -25.21
N ALA A 312 -8.27 5.93 -24.29
CA ALA A 312 -8.80 7.25 -23.96
C ALA A 312 -8.65 8.27 -25.10
N ARG A 313 -7.55 8.22 -25.86
CA ARG A 313 -7.32 9.10 -27.03
C ARG A 313 -8.22 8.79 -28.24
N LYS A 314 -8.92 7.65 -28.23
CA LYS A 314 -9.85 7.24 -29.28
C LYS A 314 -11.29 7.73 -29.07
N GLU A 315 -11.56 8.55 -28.05
CA GLU A 315 -12.85 9.25 -27.97
C GLU A 315 -13.04 10.12 -29.24
N VAL A 316 -14.10 9.81 -29.98
CA VAL A 316 -14.36 10.34 -31.32
C VAL A 316 -14.69 11.84 -31.22
N PRO A 317 -14.19 12.71 -32.11
CA PRO A 317 -14.33 14.18 -31.99
C PRO A 317 -15.77 14.73 -32.08
N PHE A 318 -16.74 13.89 -32.41
CA PHE A 318 -18.15 14.28 -32.51
C PHE A 318 -19.00 13.36 -31.62
N GLU A 319 -19.88 13.97 -30.84
CA GLU A 319 -20.95 13.25 -30.15
C GLU A 319 -21.99 12.85 -31.20
N MET A 320 -21.96 11.59 -31.63
CA MET A 320 -23.17 10.99 -32.18
C MET A 320 -24.16 10.87 -31.01
N ASN A 321 -25.33 11.50 -31.12
CA ASN A 321 -26.49 11.29 -30.24
C ASN A 321 -26.81 9.79 -30.16
N ARG A 322 -26.12 9.08 -29.26
CA ARG A 322 -26.38 7.71 -28.90
C ARG A 322 -26.51 7.72 -27.39
N ASP A 323 -27.73 7.50 -26.92
CA ASP A 323 -28.00 7.19 -25.52
C ASP A 323 -27.40 5.82 -25.20
N ILE A 324 -26.11 5.81 -24.88
CA ILE A 324 -25.43 4.64 -24.35
C ILE A 324 -25.71 4.64 -22.84
N LYS A 325 -26.75 3.91 -22.43
CA LYS A 325 -26.93 3.52 -21.02
C LYS A 325 -25.86 2.48 -20.67
N VAL A 326 -24.77 2.92 -20.06
CA VAL A 326 -23.77 2.02 -19.48
C VAL A 326 -24.34 1.45 -18.18
N ILE A 327 -24.77 0.19 -18.21
CA ILE A 327 -25.40 -0.51 -17.08
C ILE A 327 -24.39 -0.79 -15.95
N CYS A 328 -23.14 -1.13 -16.31
CA CYS A 328 -22.04 -1.30 -15.35
C CYS A 328 -20.74 -0.75 -15.96
N ARG A 329 -20.15 0.27 -15.31
CA ARG A 329 -18.80 0.78 -15.65
C ARG A 329 -17.85 0.35 -14.53
N ALA A 330 -17.17 -0.78 -14.70
CA ALA A 330 -16.03 -1.08 -13.85
C ALA A 330 -14.87 -0.19 -14.29
N ASP A 331 -14.41 0.73 -13.44
CA ASP A 331 -13.23 1.54 -13.74
C ASP A 331 -11.97 0.66 -13.63
N ILE A 332 -11.59 0.05 -14.76
CA ILE A 332 -10.40 -0.81 -14.85
C ILE A 332 -9.11 0.01 -14.61
N ARG A 333 -9.13 1.35 -14.80
CA ARG A 333 -7.96 2.21 -14.63
C ARG A 333 -7.45 2.18 -13.18
N ALA A 334 -8.37 2.31 -12.23
CA ALA A 334 -8.09 2.28 -10.79
C ALA A 334 -7.35 1.03 -10.31
N ARG A 335 -7.55 -0.12 -10.97
CA ARG A 335 -7.02 -1.41 -10.49
C ARG A 335 -5.51 -1.55 -10.68
N HIS A 336 -4.96 -1.04 -11.78
CA HIS A 336 -3.55 -1.26 -12.11
C HIS A 336 -2.62 -0.29 -11.38
N ASP A 337 -3.00 0.99 -11.30
CA ASP A 337 -2.27 1.99 -10.52
C ASP A 337 -2.23 1.61 -9.04
N TYR A 338 -3.39 1.27 -8.49
CA TYR A 338 -3.47 0.86 -7.10
C TYR A 338 -2.71 -0.44 -6.86
N ALA A 339 -2.82 -1.46 -7.74
CA ALA A 339 -2.05 -2.70 -7.59
C ALA A 339 -0.54 -2.47 -7.60
N PHE A 340 -0.04 -1.59 -8.48
CA PHE A 340 1.38 -1.23 -8.49
C PHE A 340 1.77 -0.50 -7.21
N TYR A 341 0.96 0.45 -6.73
CA TYR A 341 1.15 1.09 -5.42
C TYR A 341 1.16 0.07 -4.27
N ARG A 342 0.25 -0.92 -4.25
CA ARG A 342 0.19 -1.97 -3.22
C ARG A 342 1.48 -2.78 -3.17
N MET A 343 2.08 -3.10 -4.32
CA MET A 343 3.37 -3.77 -4.39
C MET A 343 4.47 -2.91 -3.77
N LEU A 344 4.52 -1.61 -4.13
CA LEU A 344 5.49 -0.66 -3.58
C LEU A 344 5.34 -0.50 -2.07
N ASP A 345 4.12 -0.37 -1.56
CA ASP A 345 3.82 -0.32 -0.12
C ASP A 345 4.23 -1.61 0.61
N ARG A 346 4.00 -2.78 0.00
CA ARG A 346 4.34 -4.08 0.61
C ARG A 346 5.84 -4.30 0.77
N ILE A 347 6.64 -3.78 -0.14
CA ILE A 347 8.11 -3.85 -0.08
C ILE A 347 8.68 -2.62 0.66
N ALA A 348 7.90 -1.54 0.76
CA ALA A 348 8.33 -0.22 1.21
C ALA A 348 9.51 0.33 0.40
N VAL A 349 9.48 0.13 -0.92
CA VAL A 349 10.56 0.62 -1.80
C VAL A 349 10.52 2.16 -1.82
N PRO A 350 11.66 2.82 -1.55
CA PRO A 350 11.76 4.26 -1.70
C PRO A 350 11.55 4.68 -3.15
N LEU A 351 10.78 5.74 -3.38
CA LEU A 351 10.53 6.23 -4.74
C LEU A 351 11.77 6.94 -5.31
N HIS A 352 12.54 7.56 -4.43
CA HIS A 352 13.75 8.27 -4.76
C HIS A 352 14.71 8.24 -3.57
N ILE A 353 16.00 7.99 -3.85
CA ILE A 353 17.09 8.11 -2.89
C ILE A 353 18.25 8.80 -3.59
N ASN A 354 18.68 9.96 -3.10
CA ASN A 354 19.85 10.70 -3.56
C ASN A 354 19.84 11.02 -5.07
N TRP A 355 20.38 10.15 -5.91
CA TRP A 355 20.44 10.28 -7.37
C TRP A 355 19.73 9.12 -8.10
N VAL A 356 19.11 8.21 -7.34
CA VAL A 356 18.43 7.01 -7.85
C VAL A 356 16.93 7.24 -7.81
N ARG A 357 16.28 6.99 -8.95
CA ARG A 357 14.82 7.00 -9.08
C ARG A 357 14.31 5.59 -9.28
N LEU A 358 13.15 5.30 -8.71
CA LEU A 358 12.50 4.02 -8.90
C LEU A 358 11.88 3.89 -10.30
N LEU A 359 11.38 5.00 -10.85
CA LEU A 359 10.77 5.09 -12.17
C LEU A 359 11.61 6.01 -13.07
N ASP A 360 11.99 5.50 -14.24
CA ASP A 360 12.84 6.22 -15.21
C ASP A 360 12.06 7.25 -16.04
N ASN A 361 10.73 7.10 -16.11
CA ASN A 361 9.83 7.85 -17.00
C ASN A 361 8.96 8.87 -16.26
N ASP A 362 8.14 9.63 -17.00
CA ASP A 362 7.18 10.59 -16.44
C ASP A 362 6.12 9.90 -15.54
N GLU A 363 6.28 10.08 -14.23
CA GLU A 363 5.41 9.55 -13.17
C GLU A 363 4.01 10.19 -13.16
N SER A 364 3.79 11.25 -13.96
CA SER A 364 2.56 12.04 -13.94
C SER A 364 1.31 11.21 -14.20
N GLU A 365 1.41 10.19 -15.04
CA GLU A 365 0.27 9.36 -15.41
C GLU A 365 -0.14 8.45 -14.27
N PHE A 366 0.83 7.77 -13.66
CA PHE A 366 0.63 6.94 -12.48
C PHE A 366 -0.01 7.75 -11.35
N ILE A 367 0.51 8.95 -11.08
CA ILE A 367 -0.05 9.82 -10.05
C ILE A 367 -1.42 10.38 -10.43
N SER A 368 -1.63 10.72 -11.70
CA SER A 368 -2.94 11.18 -12.16
C SER A 368 -3.99 10.07 -12.05
N GLY A 369 -3.61 8.81 -12.26
CA GLY A 369 -4.47 7.65 -12.05
C GLY A 369 -4.83 7.46 -10.58
N LEU A 370 -3.84 7.49 -9.69
CA LEU A 370 -4.06 7.40 -8.24
C LEU A 370 -4.91 8.56 -7.70
N THR A 371 -4.62 9.81 -8.08
CA THR A 371 -5.42 10.99 -7.66
C THR A 371 -6.85 10.97 -8.21
N GLY A 372 -7.12 10.22 -9.28
CA GLY A 372 -8.46 10.08 -9.85
C GLY A 372 -9.32 8.99 -9.20
N THR A 373 -8.71 8.04 -8.48
CA THR A 373 -9.34 6.76 -8.09
C THR A 373 -9.23 6.48 -6.59
N THR A 374 -8.16 6.94 -5.94
CA THR A 374 -7.88 6.79 -4.52
C THR A 374 -7.66 8.16 -3.89
N SER A 375 -8.50 8.54 -2.93
CA SER A 375 -8.67 9.92 -2.48
C SER A 375 -7.37 10.59 -2.02
N TYR A 376 -6.57 9.96 -1.15
CA TYR A 376 -5.35 10.59 -0.59
C TYR A 376 -4.02 9.96 -1.01
N VAL A 377 -4.03 8.71 -1.45
CA VAL A 377 -2.80 8.00 -1.88
C VAL A 377 -2.08 8.76 -2.99
N GLY A 378 -2.83 9.32 -3.95
CA GLY A 378 -2.23 10.12 -5.02
C GLY A 378 -1.49 11.36 -4.53
N TRP A 379 -2.03 12.06 -3.52
CA TRP A 379 -1.40 13.25 -2.92
C TRP A 379 -0.20 12.89 -2.05
N TYR A 380 -0.31 11.82 -1.28
CA TYR A 380 0.79 11.24 -0.52
C TYR A 380 1.96 10.86 -1.42
N MET A 381 1.69 10.18 -2.55
CA MET A 381 2.72 9.83 -3.53
C MET A 381 3.32 11.07 -4.21
N LEU A 382 2.49 12.06 -4.56
CA LEU A 382 2.95 13.29 -5.21
C LEU A 382 3.95 14.10 -4.35
N LEU A 383 3.82 14.04 -3.02
CA LEU A 383 4.76 14.66 -2.09
C LEU A 383 6.12 13.95 -2.02
N ARG A 384 6.18 12.65 -2.32
CA ARG A 384 7.37 11.80 -2.16
C ARG A 384 8.29 11.78 -3.39
N PHE A 385 7.80 12.10 -4.57
CA PHE A 385 8.60 12.10 -5.80
C PHE A 385 9.59 13.27 -5.88
N GLU A 386 10.63 13.17 -6.71
CA GLU A 386 11.62 14.25 -6.85
C GLU A 386 11.21 15.32 -7.88
N SER A 387 10.42 14.90 -8.88
CA SER A 387 10.16 15.67 -10.09
C SER A 387 9.10 16.74 -9.86
N LEU A 388 9.55 18.00 -9.80
CA LEU A 388 8.66 19.17 -9.83
C LEU A 388 7.79 19.18 -11.09
N ASN A 389 8.33 18.71 -12.22
CA ASN A 389 7.60 18.65 -13.48
C ASN A 389 6.39 17.71 -13.40
N THR A 390 6.49 16.63 -12.62
CA THR A 390 5.37 15.72 -12.34
C THR A 390 4.24 16.47 -11.65
N VAL A 391 4.53 17.21 -10.57
CA VAL A 391 3.55 18.08 -9.90
C VAL A 391 2.92 19.06 -10.89
N LYS A 392 3.75 19.65 -11.76
CA LYS A 392 3.28 20.65 -12.72
C LYS A 392 2.33 20.10 -13.77
N LYS A 393 2.57 18.88 -14.25
CA LYS A 393 1.73 18.18 -15.23
C LYS A 393 0.45 17.65 -14.58
N VAL A 394 0.55 17.06 -13.39
CA VAL A 394 -0.60 16.47 -12.68
C VAL A 394 -1.57 17.57 -12.22
N LEU A 395 -1.08 18.69 -11.66
CA LEU A 395 -1.91 19.70 -11.02
C LEU A 395 -2.01 21.00 -11.82
N THR A 396 -2.57 20.97 -13.02
CA THR A 396 -2.79 22.22 -13.77
C THR A 396 -3.77 23.16 -13.05
N ARG A 397 -3.68 24.47 -13.32
CA ARG A 397 -4.64 25.47 -12.79
C ARG A 397 -6.09 25.06 -13.10
N LYS A 398 -6.33 24.59 -14.34
CA LYS A 398 -7.64 24.08 -14.78
C LYS A 398 -8.10 22.88 -13.93
N LYS A 399 -7.21 21.94 -13.61
CA LYS A 399 -7.54 20.81 -12.75
C LYS A 399 -7.86 21.24 -11.32
N CYS A 400 -7.09 22.18 -10.75
CA CYS A 400 -7.32 22.67 -9.38
C CYS A 400 -8.68 23.37 -9.24
N ILE A 401 -9.06 24.20 -10.22
CA ILE A 401 -10.38 24.85 -10.25
C ILE A 401 -11.50 23.80 -10.34
N LYS A 402 -11.38 22.84 -11.26
CA LYS A 402 -12.37 21.75 -11.41
C LYS A 402 -12.51 20.89 -10.14
N LEU A 403 -11.40 20.62 -9.45
CA LEU A 403 -11.42 19.89 -8.18
C LEU A 403 -12.20 20.68 -7.13
N ASN A 404 -11.98 21.99 -7.05
CA ASN A 404 -12.67 22.85 -6.10
C ASN A 404 -14.17 23.02 -6.40
N GLU A 405 -14.55 23.06 -7.68
CA GLU A 405 -15.95 23.08 -8.11
C GLU A 405 -16.66 21.77 -7.77
N LYS A 406 -15.97 20.63 -7.89
CA LYS A 406 -16.54 19.31 -7.58
C LYS A 406 -16.63 19.06 -6.08
N ASP A 407 -15.57 19.37 -5.34
CA ASP A 407 -15.44 19.06 -3.91
C ASP A 407 -14.43 20.01 -3.25
N GLY A 408 -14.91 21.20 -2.87
CA GLY A 408 -14.09 22.22 -2.21
C GLY A 408 -13.63 21.82 -0.80
N GLU A 409 -14.35 20.94 -0.11
CA GLU A 409 -13.94 20.45 1.22
C GLU A 409 -12.73 19.54 1.11
N HIS A 410 -12.73 18.62 0.16
CA HIS A 410 -11.59 17.76 -0.11
C HIS A 410 -10.35 18.58 -0.47
N VAL A 411 -10.48 19.62 -1.31
CA VAL A 411 -9.37 20.52 -1.65
C VAL A 411 -8.80 21.22 -0.41
N ARG A 412 -9.66 21.69 0.51
CA ARG A 412 -9.21 22.29 1.78
C ARG A 412 -8.48 21.28 2.66
N LEU A 413 -8.98 20.05 2.73
CA LEU A 413 -8.36 18.99 3.52
C LEU A 413 -6.97 18.62 2.95
N ILE A 414 -6.83 18.52 1.63
CA ILE A 414 -5.54 18.34 0.95
C ILE A 414 -4.61 19.52 1.24
N PHE A 415 -5.10 20.76 1.14
CA PHE A 415 -4.30 21.95 1.43
C PHE A 415 -3.76 21.90 2.86
N LYS A 416 -4.62 21.60 3.85
CA LYS A 416 -4.23 21.45 5.26
C LYS A 416 -3.20 20.34 5.45
N TYR A 417 -3.40 19.20 4.82
CA TYR A 417 -2.49 18.05 4.87
C TYR A 417 -1.10 18.41 4.34
N VAL A 418 -1.02 18.98 3.13
CA VAL A 418 0.25 19.39 2.50
C VAL A 418 0.92 20.52 3.28
N TYR A 419 0.14 21.51 3.72
CA TYR A 419 0.64 22.63 4.53
C TYR A 419 1.30 22.12 5.81
N GLY A 420 0.59 21.26 6.55
CA GLY A 420 1.11 20.68 7.79
C GLY A 420 2.37 19.85 7.57
N ALA A 421 2.45 19.09 6.47
CA ALA A 421 3.65 18.35 6.11
C ALA A 421 4.85 19.30 5.89
N VAL A 422 4.68 20.33 5.06
CA VAL A 422 5.75 21.28 4.75
C VAL A 422 6.15 22.09 5.98
N GLU A 423 5.19 22.53 6.79
CA GLU A 423 5.46 23.29 8.02
C GLU A 423 6.31 22.48 9.00
N ARG A 424 5.90 21.23 9.30
CA ARG A 424 6.65 20.32 10.18
C ARG A 424 8.06 20.08 9.66
N THR A 425 8.19 19.69 8.39
CA THR A 425 9.50 19.44 7.78
C THR A 425 10.38 20.69 7.78
N THR A 426 9.79 21.87 7.54
CA THR A 426 10.51 23.15 7.62
C THR A 426 11.01 23.40 9.04
N ASP A 427 10.25 23.05 10.07
CA ASP A 427 10.65 23.17 11.48
C ASP A 427 11.66 22.13 11.94
N GLU A 428 11.68 20.96 11.33
CA GLU A 428 12.65 19.92 11.65
C GLU A 428 14.03 20.17 11.00
N MET A 429 14.10 20.86 9.87
CA MET A 429 15.35 21.08 9.09
C MET A 429 16.34 22.12 9.68
N HIS A 430 16.27 22.49 10.96
CA HIS A 430 17.18 23.50 11.52
C HIS A 430 18.66 23.06 11.47
N GLY A 431 19.44 23.69 10.58
CA GLY A 431 20.91 23.68 10.62
C GLY A 431 21.63 22.47 10.01
N LYS A 432 20.93 21.58 9.29
CA LYS A 432 21.52 20.38 8.67
C LYS A 432 21.08 20.18 7.21
N ASP A 433 21.25 21.19 6.37
CA ASP A 433 20.78 21.17 4.96
C ASP A 433 21.36 20.02 4.10
N GLU A 434 22.48 19.41 4.51
CA GLU A 434 23.11 18.29 3.79
C GLU A 434 22.43 16.94 4.08
N ASP A 435 21.90 16.72 5.28
CA ASP A 435 21.24 15.46 5.70
C ASP A 435 19.91 15.20 4.97
N PHE A 436 19.38 16.20 4.24
CA PHE A 436 18.03 16.19 3.68
C PHE A 436 17.99 16.22 2.14
N ARG A 437 19.15 16.18 1.47
CA ARG A 437 19.20 16.11 0.01
C ARG A 437 18.84 14.71 -0.47
N GLY A 438 17.88 14.63 -1.39
CA GLY A 438 17.52 13.38 -2.07
C GLY A 438 16.76 12.36 -1.23
N ASN A 439 16.23 12.75 -0.08
CA ASN A 439 15.33 11.93 0.74
C ASN A 439 13.96 12.61 0.92
N ALA A 440 13.07 11.96 1.67
CA ALA A 440 11.68 12.42 1.88
C ALA A 440 11.56 13.89 2.30
N TYR A 441 12.46 14.42 3.16
CA TYR A 441 12.40 15.82 3.62
C TYR A 441 12.53 16.81 2.47
N GLY A 442 13.55 16.61 1.62
CA GLY A 442 13.78 17.45 0.45
C GLY A 442 12.61 17.41 -0.54
N HIS A 443 12.01 16.24 -0.74
CA HIS A 443 10.85 16.06 -1.60
C HIS A 443 9.61 16.77 -1.06
N ILE A 444 9.31 16.63 0.24
CA ILE A 444 8.15 17.26 0.89
C ILE A 444 8.22 18.78 0.74
N ILE A 445 9.36 19.41 1.00
CA ILE A 445 9.49 20.87 0.86
C ILE A 445 9.36 21.28 -0.60
N LYS A 446 10.10 20.64 -1.51
CA LYS A 446 10.13 21.02 -2.92
C LYS A 446 8.76 20.85 -3.59
N ASN A 447 8.15 19.68 -3.43
CA ASN A 447 6.87 19.37 -4.06
C ASN A 447 5.71 19.97 -3.29
N GLY A 448 5.72 19.90 -1.96
CA GLY A 448 4.66 20.47 -1.13
C GLY A 448 4.48 21.97 -1.38
N MET A 449 5.57 22.73 -1.52
CA MET A 449 5.47 24.15 -1.87
C MET A 449 4.88 24.40 -3.26
N GLU A 450 5.20 23.57 -4.26
CA GLU A 450 4.60 23.68 -5.60
C GLU A 450 3.13 23.26 -5.62
N ILE A 451 2.77 22.22 -4.86
CA ILE A 451 1.38 21.78 -4.69
C ILE A 451 0.59 22.93 -4.06
N LEU A 452 1.06 23.51 -2.95
CA LEU A 452 0.38 24.63 -2.29
C LEU A 452 0.25 25.86 -3.20
N ARG A 453 1.29 26.19 -3.96
CA ARG A 453 1.25 27.29 -4.94
C ARG A 453 0.18 27.07 -6.00
N ARG A 454 -0.04 25.82 -6.44
CA ARG A 454 -1.07 25.47 -7.43
C ARG A 454 -2.46 25.44 -6.82
N LEU A 455 -2.59 24.91 -5.61
CA LEU A 455 -3.83 24.93 -4.85
C LEU A 455 -4.23 26.35 -4.43
N ALA A 456 -3.29 27.31 -4.37
CA ALA A 456 -3.59 28.71 -4.05
C ALA A 456 -4.67 29.32 -4.95
N SER A 457 -4.80 28.88 -6.21
CA SER A 457 -5.87 29.34 -7.11
C SER A 457 -7.27 28.86 -6.72
N ALA A 458 -7.37 27.85 -5.86
CA ALA A 458 -8.59 27.29 -5.32
C ALA A 458 -8.72 27.53 -3.79
N ALA A 459 -7.69 28.10 -3.17
CA ALA A 459 -7.62 28.31 -1.72
C ALA A 459 -8.33 29.59 -1.29
N THR A 460 -8.83 29.58 -0.06
CA THR A 460 -9.41 30.75 0.61
C THR A 460 -8.36 31.83 0.92
N ILE A 461 -8.80 33.06 1.19
CA ILE A 461 -7.91 34.17 1.58
C ILE A 461 -7.09 33.80 2.84
N ALA A 462 -7.69 33.09 3.80
CA ALA A 462 -7.01 32.65 5.01
C ALA A 462 -5.88 31.66 4.71
N GLU A 463 -6.11 30.69 3.81
CA GLU A 463 -5.12 29.71 3.37
C GLU A 463 -4.00 30.36 2.55
N GLN A 464 -4.33 31.32 1.68
CA GLN A 464 -3.33 32.10 0.94
C GLN A 464 -2.43 32.90 1.91
N LYS A 465 -3.00 33.51 2.95
CA LYS A 465 -2.21 34.18 4.02
C LYS A 465 -1.27 33.20 4.73
N LYS A 466 -1.75 32.00 5.08
CA LYS A 466 -0.91 30.94 5.68
C LYS A 466 0.24 30.53 4.76
N LEU A 467 -0.02 30.39 3.46
CA LEU A 467 1.01 30.07 2.48
C LEU A 467 2.09 31.16 2.40
N ILE A 468 1.69 32.45 2.39
CA ILE A 468 2.64 33.56 2.40
C ILE A 468 3.52 33.51 3.65
N LEU A 469 2.94 33.28 4.84
CA LEU A 469 3.70 33.13 6.08
C LEU A 469 4.72 31.97 6.01
N LEU A 470 4.31 30.83 5.45
CA LEU A 470 5.19 29.68 5.27
C LEU A 470 6.34 29.98 4.29
N MET A 471 6.05 30.68 3.19
CA MET A 471 7.07 31.14 2.24
C MET A 471 8.08 32.09 2.90
N LEU A 472 7.60 33.04 3.70
CA LEU A 472 8.46 33.95 4.45
C LEU A 472 9.34 33.20 5.46
N LYS A 473 8.76 32.24 6.19
CA LYS A 473 9.50 31.38 7.14
C LYS A 473 10.63 30.60 6.47
N GLN A 474 10.39 30.04 5.28
CA GLN A 474 11.44 29.35 4.50
C GLN A 474 12.53 30.30 4.01
N GLN A 475 12.16 31.49 3.50
CA GLN A 475 13.14 32.48 3.06
C GLN A 475 13.99 33.00 4.22
N TYR A 476 13.37 33.24 5.38
CA TYR A 476 14.07 33.68 6.59
C TYR A 476 15.06 32.62 7.09
N LYS A 477 14.68 31.33 7.08
CA LYS A 477 15.61 30.25 7.44
C LYS A 477 16.79 30.13 6.46
N LYS A 478 16.55 30.26 5.15
CA LYS A 478 17.63 30.33 4.15
C LYS A 478 18.55 31.53 4.34
N TYR A 479 17.99 32.67 4.74
CA TYR A 479 18.76 33.86 5.06
C TYR A 479 19.66 33.61 6.27
N ILE A 480 19.13 33.04 7.36
CA ILE A 480 19.92 32.69 8.56
C ILE A 480 21.01 31.65 8.23
N SER A 481 20.70 30.59 7.48
CA SER A 481 21.70 29.58 7.10
C SER A 481 22.74 30.09 6.10
N GLY A 482 22.42 31.16 5.36
CA GLY A 482 23.32 31.84 4.42
C GLY A 482 24.18 32.95 5.03
N ILE A 483 24.06 33.26 6.33
CA ILE A 483 24.98 34.20 7.00
C ILE A 483 26.29 33.45 7.28
N PRO A 484 27.43 33.84 6.64
CA PRO A 484 28.71 33.23 6.92
C PRO A 484 29.19 33.73 8.28
N GLY A 485 28.89 32.97 9.33
CA GLY A 485 29.31 33.32 10.69
C GLY A 485 28.74 32.38 11.72
N LYS A 486 29.59 31.44 12.18
CA LYS A 486 29.37 30.41 13.20
C LYS A 486 28.65 29.15 12.71
N ASN A 487 29.37 28.33 11.93
CA ASN A 487 29.49 26.87 12.12
C ASN A 487 30.08 26.22 10.85
N SER A 488 31.37 26.45 10.57
CA SER A 488 32.17 25.53 9.77
C SER A 488 33.66 25.88 9.87
N THR A 489 34.37 25.14 10.72
CA THR A 489 35.74 24.72 10.41
C THR A 489 35.63 23.34 9.80
N ASP A 490 35.34 23.24 8.52
CA ASP A 490 36.07 22.30 7.67
C ASP A 490 35.83 22.60 6.20
N GLY A 491 36.92 22.68 5.45
CA GLY A 491 36.91 23.01 4.04
C GLY A 491 36.84 21.72 3.21
N SER A 492 35.93 21.67 2.25
CA SER A 492 36.09 20.91 1.01
C SER A 492 35.11 21.38 -0.05
N ARG A 493 35.65 22.02 -1.08
CA ARG A 493 34.99 22.33 -2.37
C ARG A 493 34.41 21.05 -2.98
N ASN A 494 33.26 21.14 -3.63
CA ASN A 494 33.07 20.43 -4.90
C ASN A 494 32.12 21.18 -5.84
N GLN A 495 32.67 21.47 -7.02
CA GLN A 495 32.04 22.10 -8.17
C GLN A 495 31.15 21.09 -8.90
N LEU A 496 29.98 21.56 -9.35
CA LEU A 496 29.07 20.83 -10.23
C LEU A 496 29.73 20.60 -11.60
N VAL A 497 29.93 19.32 -11.99
CA VAL A 497 30.26 18.94 -13.37
C VAL A 497 29.00 18.38 -14.02
N GLN A 498 28.47 19.10 -15.01
CA GLN A 498 27.45 18.59 -15.94
C GLN A 498 28.13 17.70 -16.99
N TYR A 499 27.76 16.41 -17.09
CA TYR A 499 28.13 15.60 -18.25
C TYR A 499 26.96 15.48 -19.23
N ARG A 500 27.21 16.00 -20.43
CA ARG A 500 26.36 15.93 -21.63
C ARG A 500 26.82 14.72 -22.45
N MET A 501 25.99 13.70 -22.60
CA MET A 501 26.25 12.58 -23.50
C MET A 501 25.78 12.94 -24.91
N HIS A 502 26.71 13.23 -25.83
CA HIS A 502 26.45 13.21 -27.27
C HIS A 502 27.69 12.79 -28.05
N GLY A 503 27.50 11.78 -28.92
CA GLY A 503 28.01 11.78 -30.29
C GLY A 503 29.43 11.28 -30.52
N THR A 504 29.53 10.07 -31.07
CA THR A 504 30.65 9.54 -31.87
C THR A 504 31.30 10.57 -32.82
N PRO A 505 32.63 10.52 -33.02
CA PRO A 505 33.25 10.97 -34.26
C PRO A 505 33.65 9.76 -35.12
N GLY A 506 32.99 9.62 -36.27
CA GLY A 506 33.51 8.84 -37.39
C GLY A 506 34.23 9.75 -38.36
N THR A 507 35.52 9.49 -38.58
CA THR A 507 36.39 9.85 -39.72
C THR A 507 37.71 9.13 -39.41
N GLY A 508 38.30 8.23 -40.18
CA GLY A 508 38.25 7.95 -41.60
C GLY A 508 39.71 7.75 -42.08
N MET A 509 40.01 6.55 -42.57
CA MET A 509 41.15 6.14 -43.42
C MET A 509 42.60 6.22 -42.89
N TYR A 510 43.28 5.06 -42.87
CA TYR A 510 44.42 4.66 -43.74
C TYR A 510 45.24 3.56 -43.04
N GLY A 511 45.53 2.46 -43.76
CA GLY A 511 46.47 1.40 -43.34
C GLY A 511 45.84 0.03 -43.21
#